data_AF-A0A9X1YQR8-F1
#
_entry.id   AF-A0A9X1YQR8-F1
#
_cell.length_a   1.000
_cell.length_b   1.000
_cell.length_c   1.000
_cell.angle_alpha   90.00
_cell.angle_beta   90.00
_cell.angle_gamma   90.00
#
_symmetry.space_group_name_H-M   'P 1'
#
loop_
_entity.id
_entity.type
_entity.pdbx_description
1 polymer ?
#
loop_
_entity_poly.entity_id
_entity_poly.type
_entity_poly.pdbx_seq_one_letter_code
_entity_poly.pdbx_strand_id
1 'polypeptide(L)'
;MIGVFDDDNRIASGRERMGLATLLTFLQAAVFFGFLLVGILSPATMATPVSEGSVVTTAFVLGLAVLIISVLLTGLYVLAENGSD
;
A
#
# COMPACT_ATOMS: atom_id res chain seq x y z
N MET A 1 24.86 -44.06 -13.65
CA MET A 1 25.17 -42.61 -13.65
C MET A 1 23.95 -41.92 -14.23
N ILE A 2 23.00 -41.56 -13.36
CA ILE A 2 21.70 -40.95 -13.73
C ILE A 2 21.89 -39.43 -13.64
N GLY A 3 21.40 -38.72 -14.65
CA GLY A 3 21.57 -37.29 -14.88
C GLY A 3 21.26 -36.44 -13.65
N VAL A 4 22.32 -36.12 -12.92
CA VAL A 4 22.56 -34.78 -12.42
C VAL A 4 22.71 -33.89 -13.68
N PHE A 5 22.37 -32.60 -13.61
CA PHE A 5 22.39 -31.61 -14.71
C PHE A 5 21.06 -31.43 -15.48
N ASP A 6 20.01 -31.04 -14.77
CA ASP A 6 18.97 -30.16 -15.32
C ASP A 6 18.50 -29.15 -14.26
N ASP A 7 19.44 -28.40 -13.70
CA ASP A 7 19.16 -27.36 -12.69
C ASP A 7 19.75 -25.99 -13.05
N ASP A 8 20.25 -25.83 -14.29
CA ASP A 8 21.01 -24.65 -14.73
C ASP A 8 20.16 -23.58 -15.45
N ASN A 9 18.83 -23.69 -15.36
CA ASN A 9 17.90 -22.73 -15.98
C ASN A 9 16.86 -22.15 -15.00
N ARG A 10 17.23 -21.94 -13.72
CA ARG A 10 16.37 -21.27 -12.72
C ARG A 10 16.69 -19.78 -12.49
N ILE A 11 17.59 -19.20 -13.28
CA ILE A 11 18.13 -17.84 -13.08
C ILE A 11 17.90 -16.90 -14.27
N ALA A 12 16.68 -16.90 -14.82
CA ALA A 12 16.19 -15.83 -15.68
C ALA A 12 14.67 -15.80 -15.49
N SER A 13 14.08 -14.92 -14.68
CA SER A 13 13.74 -13.56 -15.07
C SER A 13 13.19 -12.74 -13.88
N GLY A 14 13.70 -12.94 -12.67
CA GLY A 14 13.12 -12.38 -11.43
C GLY A 14 13.37 -10.88 -11.17
N ARG A 15 13.77 -10.08 -12.16
CA ARG A 15 14.32 -8.73 -11.92
C ARG A 15 13.41 -7.56 -12.32
N GLU A 16 12.31 -7.81 -13.03
CA GLU A 16 11.34 -6.75 -13.38
C GLU A 16 10.16 -6.62 -12.39
N ARG A 17 9.89 -7.64 -11.57
CA ARG A 17 8.77 -7.62 -10.60
C ARG A 17 9.05 -6.82 -9.33
N MET A 18 10.33 -6.67 -8.97
CA MET A 18 10.74 -6.07 -7.70
C MET A 18 10.41 -4.58 -7.62
N GLY A 19 10.35 -3.87 -8.76
CA GLY A 19 10.07 -2.43 -8.78
C GLY A 19 8.63 -2.08 -8.39
N LEU A 20 7.65 -2.84 -8.88
CA LEU A 20 6.22 -2.51 -8.68
C LEU A 20 5.78 -2.79 -7.25
N ALA A 21 6.15 -3.95 -6.69
CA ALA A 21 5.91 -4.29 -5.29
C ALA A 21 6.56 -3.27 -4.33
N THR A 22 7.79 -2.85 -4.63
CA THR A 22 8.52 -1.85 -3.83
C THR A 22 7.87 -0.47 -3.92
N LEU A 23 7.45 -0.05 -5.12
CA LEU A 23 6.77 1.23 -5.34
C LEU A 23 5.44 1.29 -4.59
N LEU A 24 4.64 0.22 -4.66
CA LEU A 24 3.35 0.14 -3.97
C LEU A 24 3.53 0.13 -2.45
N THR A 25 4.54 -0.57 -1.94
CA THR A 25 4.88 -0.55 -0.51
C THR A 25 5.31 0.85 -0.06
N PHE A 26 6.13 1.54 -0.85
CA PHE A 26 6.56 2.90 -0.54
C PHE A 26 5.40 3.90 -0.57
N LEU A 27 4.50 3.78 -1.56
CA LEU A 27 3.26 4.59 -1.62
C LEU A 27 2.37 4.36 -0.41
N GLN A 28 2.15 3.09 -0.04
CA GLN A 28 1.38 2.74 1.15
C GLN A 28 2.01 3.34 2.42
N ALA A 29 3.32 3.22 2.57
CA ALA A 29 4.04 3.81 3.70
C ALA A 29 3.87 5.33 3.72
N ALA A 30 4.04 6.01 2.58
CA ALA A 30 3.91 7.47 2.50
C ALA A 30 2.50 7.94 2.91
N VAL A 31 1.45 7.28 2.44
CA VAL A 31 0.05 7.63 2.79
C VAL A 31 -0.22 7.37 4.27
N PHE A 32 0.20 6.22 4.80
CA PHE A 32 -0.03 5.85 6.19
C PHE A 32 0.74 6.76 7.17
N PHE A 33 2.05 6.93 6.95
CA PHE A 33 2.86 7.80 7.80
C PHE A 33 2.47 9.28 7.64
N GLY A 34 2.02 9.71 6.46
CA GLY A 34 1.45 11.04 6.27
C GLY A 34 0.23 11.28 7.16
N PHE A 35 -0.71 10.32 7.22
CA PHE A 35 -1.85 10.39 8.12
C PHE A 35 -1.43 10.45 9.61
N LEU A 36 -0.48 9.61 10.01
CA LEU A 36 0.05 9.64 11.38
C LEU A 36 0.72 10.97 11.72
N LEU A 37 1.52 11.54 10.81
CA LEU A 37 2.18 12.82 11.01
C LEU A 37 1.17 13.96 11.20
N VAL A 38 0.08 13.99 10.43
CA VAL A 38 -1.00 14.97 10.65
C VAL A 38 -1.61 14.81 12.05
N GLY A 39 -1.84 13.58 12.50
CA GLY A 39 -2.35 13.32 13.85
C GLY A 39 -1.41 13.78 14.96
N ILE A 40 -0.10 13.62 14.77
CA ILE A 40 0.91 14.02 15.75
C ILE A 40 1.12 15.55 15.75
N LEU A 41 1.23 16.17 14.58
CA LEU A 41 1.55 17.59 14.43
C LEU A 41 0.32 18.50 14.64
N SER A 42 -0.88 18.01 14.33
CA SER A 42 -2.12 18.78 14.44
C SER A 42 -3.29 17.93 14.97
N PRO A 43 -3.25 17.50 16.23
CA PRO A 43 -4.34 16.74 16.83
C PRO A 43 -5.67 17.51 16.85
N ALA A 44 -5.62 18.84 16.89
CA ALA A 44 -6.83 19.69 16.87
C ALA A 44 -7.59 19.60 15.54
N THR A 45 -6.89 19.59 14.40
CA THR A 45 -7.55 19.44 13.08
C THR A 45 -8.15 18.04 12.93
N MET A 46 -7.51 17.03 13.49
CA MET A 46 -8.02 15.66 13.52
C MET A 46 -9.30 15.51 14.37
N ALA A 47 -9.43 16.25 15.46
CA ALA A 47 -10.61 16.25 16.32
C ALA A 47 -11.76 17.13 15.79
N THR A 48 -11.55 17.89 14.71
CA THR A 48 -12.56 18.82 14.19
C THR A 48 -13.72 18.05 13.55
N PRO A 49 -14.99 18.37 13.88
CA PRO A 49 -16.15 17.81 13.20
C PRO A 49 -16.20 18.22 11.73
N VAL A 50 -16.65 17.31 10.86
CA VAL A 50 -16.74 17.57 9.41
C VAL A 50 -17.88 18.53 9.07
N SER A 51 -18.91 18.61 9.91
CA SER A 51 -19.99 19.59 9.79
C SER A 51 -20.55 19.95 11.16
N GLU A 52 -21.24 21.09 11.26
CA GLU A 52 -21.91 21.50 12.50
C GLU A 52 -22.91 20.42 12.96
N GLY A 53 -22.80 20.01 14.23
CA GLY A 53 -23.61 18.95 14.83
C GLY A 53 -23.21 17.52 14.46
N SER A 54 -22.17 17.30 13.65
CA SER A 54 -21.71 15.96 13.28
C SER A 54 -20.82 15.34 14.36
N VAL A 55 -21.01 14.04 14.61
CA VAL A 55 -20.10 13.21 15.41
C VAL A 55 -18.91 12.70 14.62
N VAL A 56 -18.94 12.86 13.29
CA VAL A 56 -17.87 12.42 12.40
C VAL A 56 -16.76 13.46 12.37
N THR A 57 -15.56 13.05 12.78
CA THR A 57 -14.37 13.90 12.80
C THR A 57 -13.60 13.82 11.49
N THR A 58 -12.80 14.85 11.22
CA THR A 58 -11.88 14.87 10.07
C THR A 58 -10.91 13.68 10.11
N ALA A 59 -10.46 13.25 11.29
CA ALA A 59 -9.63 12.06 11.43
C ALA A 59 -10.32 10.78 10.94
N PHE A 60 -11.62 10.63 11.20
CA PHE A 60 -12.38 9.47 10.74
C PHE A 60 -12.47 9.44 9.21
N VAL A 61 -12.78 10.57 8.58
CA VAL A 61 -12.85 10.68 7.12
C VAL A 61 -11.49 10.42 6.47
N LEU A 62 -10.43 11.03 7.01
CA LEU A 62 -9.07 10.82 6.51
C LEU A 62 -8.63 9.36 6.70
N GLY A 63 -8.91 8.75 7.84
CA GLY A 63 -8.59 7.34 8.10
C GLY A 63 -9.32 6.41 7.13
N LEU A 64 -10.59 6.69 6.82
CA LEU A 64 -11.34 5.94 5.83
C LEU A 64 -10.75 6.08 4.41
N ALA A 65 -10.32 7.29 4.04
CA ALA A 65 -9.64 7.52 2.77
C ALA A 65 -8.33 6.73 2.65
N VAL A 66 -7.52 6.71 3.71
CA VAL A 66 -6.28 5.91 3.79
C VAL A 66 -6.58 4.43 3.62
N LEU A 67 -7.63 3.92 4.27
CA LEU A 67 -8.03 2.52 4.15
C LEU A 67 -8.44 2.15 2.72
N ILE A 68 -9.23 3.00 2.06
CA ILE A 68 -9.64 2.79 0.67
C ILE A 68 -8.41 2.75 -0.25
N ILE A 69 -7.50 3.71 -0.12
CA ILE A 69 -6.26 3.76 -0.90
C ILE A 69 -5.42 2.49 -0.67
N SER A 70 -5.32 2.04 0.59
CA SER A 70 -4.58 0.84 0.96
C SER A 70 -5.13 -0.42 0.29
N VAL A 71 -6.44 -0.58 0.27
CA VAL A 71 -7.09 -1.71 -0.40
C VAL A 71 -6.87 -1.64 -1.91
N LEU A 72 -7.00 -0.45 -2.51
CA LEU A 72 -6.76 -0.25 -3.94
C LEU A 72 -5.32 -0.56 -4.35
N LEU A 73 -4.33 -0.10 -3.59
CA LEU A 73 -2.92 -0.39 -3.84
C LEU A 73 -2.64 -1.89 -3.74
N THR A 74 -3.23 -2.57 -2.76
CA THR A 74 -3.12 -4.02 -2.60
C THR A 74 -3.80 -4.76 -3.76
N GLY A 75 -4.98 -4.31 -4.19
CA GLY A 75 -5.67 -4.88 -5.35
C GLY A 75 -4.89 -4.69 -6.65
N LEU A 76 -4.28 -3.52 -6.85
CA LEU A 76 -3.43 -3.23 -8.00
C LEU A 76 -2.17 -4.09 -8.00
N TYR A 77 -1.57 -4.32 -6.83
CA TYR A 77 -0.47 -5.27 -6.67
C TYR A 77 -0.88 -6.68 -7.09
N VAL A 78 -1.98 -7.19 -6.55
CA VAL A 78 -2.46 -8.55 -6.83
C VAL A 78 -2.79 -8.72 -8.31
N LEU A 79 -3.42 -7.72 -8.94
CA LEU A 79 -3.72 -7.77 -10.37
C LEU A 79 -2.45 -7.74 -11.24
N ALA A 80 -1.44 -6.96 -10.85
CA ALA A 80 -0.16 -6.93 -11.54
C ALA A 80 0.62 -8.25 -11.41
N GLU A 81 0.56 -8.91 -10.25
CA GLU A 81 1.20 -10.21 -10.03
C GLU A 81 0.44 -11.35 -10.73
N ASN A 82 -0.89 -11.39 -10.62
CA ASN A 82 -1.72 -12.47 -11.15
C ASN A 82 -2.04 -12.34 -12.65
N GLY A 83 -1.92 -11.15 -13.25
CA GLY A 83 -2.19 -10.94 -14.68
C GLY A 83 -1.04 -11.30 -15.61
N SER A 84 0.00 -11.97 -15.08
CA SER A 84 1.22 -12.32 -15.80
C SER A 84 1.40 -13.83 -16.03
N ASP A 85 0.35 -14.60 -15.77
CA ASP A 85 0.12 -15.99 -16.22
C ASP A 85 -0.91 -15.98 -17.37
#